data_AF-A0AAW4L3G6-F1
#
_entry.id   AF-A0AAW4L3G6-F1
#
_cell.length_a   1.000
_cell.length_b   1.000
_cell.length_c   1.000
_cell.angle_alpha   90.00
_cell.angle_beta   90.00
_cell.angle_gamma   90.00
#
_symmetry.space_group_name_H-M   'P 1'
#
loop_
_entity.id
_entity.type
_entity.pdbx_description
1 polymer ?
#
loop_
_entity_poly.entity_id
_entity_poly.type
_entity_poly.pdbx_seq_one_letter_code
_entity_poly.pdbx_strand_id
1 'polypeptide(L)'
;MKKRATQTLEEEHHIIQKVVGVMAILVEELDKGKELEVGVLRDMVEFMQVFADKCHHGKEEGILFPLLESKGVPVNGCPLGILIHEHQNGRKLVAELGEATGAYARGKPEGHDLLRTSLQGLVSLYPNHIWKEDYLLFPMTDKILNKQEQQDLVEKFELVERSIGLDVHHRFEQLAVTLAEK
;
A
#
# COMPACT_ATOMS: atom_id res chain seq x y z
N MET A 1 -8.17 -9.66 -24.37
CA MET A 1 -7.31 -8.45 -24.48
C MET A 1 -6.14 -8.63 -23.52
N LYS A 2 -4.95 -8.11 -23.83
CA LYS A 2 -3.84 -8.10 -22.87
C LYS A 2 -4.17 -7.14 -21.71
N LYS A 3 -3.76 -7.50 -20.49
CA LYS A 3 -3.96 -6.74 -19.26
C LYS A 3 -3.30 -5.35 -19.35
N ARG A 4 -3.94 -4.32 -18.81
CA ARG A 4 -3.39 -2.96 -18.69
C ARG A 4 -2.56 -2.83 -17.41
N ALA A 5 -1.61 -1.91 -17.38
CA ALA A 5 -0.78 -1.67 -16.19
C ALA A 5 -1.62 -1.19 -15.01
N THR A 6 -2.62 -0.33 -15.25
CA THR A 6 -3.60 0.11 -14.25
C THR A 6 -4.36 -1.04 -13.62
N GLN A 7 -4.73 -2.07 -14.38
CA GLN A 7 -5.38 -3.27 -13.85
C GLN A 7 -4.46 -4.09 -12.93
N THR A 8 -3.13 -4.03 -13.14
CA THR A 8 -2.20 -4.65 -12.20
C THR A 8 -2.23 -3.93 -10.86
N LEU A 9 -2.23 -2.60 -10.86
CA LEU A 9 -2.27 -1.79 -9.65
C LEU A 9 -3.63 -1.93 -8.92
N GLU A 10 -4.75 -1.96 -9.66
CA GLU A 10 -6.10 -2.23 -9.11
C GLU A 10 -6.16 -3.58 -8.38
N GLU A 11 -5.54 -4.63 -8.93
CA GLU A 11 -5.46 -5.94 -8.28
C GLU A 11 -4.63 -5.90 -7.00
N GLU A 12 -3.52 -5.16 -6.98
CA GLU A 12 -2.71 -4.95 -5.77
C GLU A 12 -3.47 -4.14 -4.71
N HIS A 13 -4.26 -3.15 -5.11
CA HIS A 13 -5.14 -2.40 -4.21
C HIS A 13 -6.10 -3.30 -3.46
N HIS A 14 -6.68 -4.31 -4.13
CA HIS A 14 -7.55 -5.27 -3.46
C HIS A 14 -6.83 -6.06 -2.36
N ILE A 15 -5.54 -6.35 -2.53
CA ILE A 15 -4.72 -7.02 -1.51
C ILE A 15 -4.42 -6.05 -0.36
N ILE A 16 -4.03 -4.81 -0.67
CA ILE A 16 -3.77 -3.76 0.33
C ILE A 16 -5.02 -3.47 1.16
N GLN A 17 -6.19 -3.34 0.51
CA GLN A 17 -7.48 -3.11 1.18
C GLN A 17 -7.84 -4.21 2.17
N LYS A 18 -7.54 -5.49 1.86
CA LYS A 18 -7.76 -6.59 2.81
C LYS A 18 -6.95 -6.39 4.08
N VAL A 19 -5.65 -6.12 3.96
CA VAL A 19 -4.77 -5.92 5.13
C VAL A 19 -5.17 -4.68 5.93
N VAL A 20 -5.52 -3.58 5.25
CA VAL A 20 -6.04 -2.36 5.90
C VAL A 20 -7.37 -2.64 6.61
N GLY A 21 -8.23 -3.50 6.06
CA GLY A 21 -9.45 -3.95 6.72
C GLY A 21 -9.18 -4.69 8.03
N VAL A 22 -8.15 -5.56 8.05
CA VAL A 22 -7.72 -6.25 9.29
C VAL A 22 -7.17 -5.25 10.30
N MET A 23 -6.41 -4.24 9.87
CA MET A 23 -5.94 -3.17 10.77
C MET A 23 -7.11 -2.46 11.47
N ALA A 24 -8.22 -2.22 10.78
CA ALA A 24 -9.41 -1.62 11.37
C ALA A 24 -10.02 -2.51 12.47
N ILE A 25 -10.04 -3.83 12.25
CA ILE A 25 -10.48 -4.80 13.27
C ILE A 25 -9.55 -4.74 14.49
N LEU A 26 -8.22 -4.74 14.28
CA LEU A 26 -7.25 -4.67 15.38
C LEU A 26 -7.38 -3.39 16.21
N VAL A 27 -7.72 -2.25 15.59
CA VAL A 27 -8.04 -1.02 16.32
C VAL A 27 -9.23 -1.23 17.26
N GLU A 28 -10.31 -1.86 16.78
CA GLU A 28 -11.46 -2.16 17.66
C GLU A 28 -11.12 -3.13 18.79
N GLU A 29 -10.24 -4.09 18.53
CA GLU A 29 -9.78 -5.05 19.54
C GLU A 29 -8.94 -4.38 20.63
N LEU A 30 -8.02 -3.48 20.24
CA LEU A 30 -7.27 -2.65 21.17
C LEU A 30 -8.20 -1.78 22.03
N ASP A 31 -9.24 -1.19 21.42
CA ASP A 31 -10.23 -0.36 22.12
C ASP A 31 -11.06 -1.16 23.13
N LYS A 32 -11.25 -2.46 22.89
CA LYS A 32 -11.89 -3.41 23.80
C LYS A 32 -10.92 -3.96 24.86
N GLY A 33 -9.66 -3.53 24.87
CA GLY A 33 -8.64 -3.98 25.80
C GLY A 33 -8.14 -5.41 25.53
N LYS A 34 -8.29 -5.92 24.30
CA LYS A 34 -7.72 -7.21 23.92
C LYS A 34 -6.23 -7.07 23.65
N GLU A 35 -5.49 -8.11 24.01
CA GLU A 35 -4.09 -8.26 23.61
C GLU A 35 -3.99 -8.72 22.15
N LEU A 36 -3.10 -8.09 21.39
CA LEU A 36 -2.83 -8.43 20.00
C LEU A 36 -1.65 -9.38 19.87
N GLU A 37 -1.70 -10.25 18.87
CA GLU A 37 -0.58 -11.11 18.52
C GLU A 37 0.55 -10.29 17.88
N VAL A 38 1.71 -10.22 18.54
CA VAL A 38 2.88 -9.47 18.03
C VAL A 38 3.34 -9.95 16.65
N GLY A 39 3.17 -11.25 16.35
CA GLY A 39 3.45 -11.82 15.02
C GLY A 39 2.62 -11.13 13.93
N VAL A 40 1.31 -11.02 14.14
CA VAL A 40 0.37 -10.34 13.22
C VAL A 40 0.78 -8.88 12.98
N LEU A 41 1.18 -8.16 14.03
CA LEU A 41 1.65 -6.77 13.91
C LEU A 41 2.92 -6.66 13.06
N ARG A 42 3.88 -7.58 13.25
CA ARG A 42 5.12 -7.62 12.46
C ARG A 42 4.85 -7.95 11.00
N ASP A 43 3.97 -8.91 10.75
CA ASP A 43 3.56 -9.32 9.40
C ASP A 43 2.89 -8.15 8.65
N MET A 44 2.04 -7.38 9.33
CA MET A 44 1.46 -6.15 8.77
C MET A 44 2.52 -5.10 8.45
N VAL A 45 3.48 -4.87 9.33
CA VAL A 45 4.59 -3.93 9.07
C VAL A 45 5.39 -4.37 7.84
N GLU A 46 5.75 -5.65 7.74
CA GLU A 46 6.46 -6.18 6.58
C GLU A 46 5.64 -6.02 5.30
N PHE A 47 4.36 -6.38 5.34
CA PHE A 47 3.44 -6.23 4.20
C PHE A 47 3.42 -4.78 3.71
N MET A 48 3.24 -3.81 4.60
CA MET A 48 3.18 -2.41 4.18
C MET A 48 4.52 -1.89 3.65
N GLN A 49 5.64 -2.30 4.26
CA GLN A 49 6.97 -1.87 3.83
C GLN A 49 7.41 -2.47 2.50
N VAL A 50 7.01 -3.71 2.22
CA VAL A 50 7.51 -4.44 1.05
C VAL A 50 6.48 -4.45 -0.08
N PHE A 51 5.24 -4.86 0.21
CA PHE A 51 4.21 -4.97 -0.83
C PHE A 51 3.60 -3.60 -1.16
N ALA A 52 3.04 -2.89 -0.17
CA ALA A 52 2.42 -1.58 -0.45
C ALA A 52 3.45 -0.54 -0.91
N ASP A 53 4.61 -0.46 -0.25
CA ASP A 53 5.60 0.57 -0.58
C ASP A 53 6.58 0.15 -1.69
N LYS A 54 7.52 -0.76 -1.41
CA LYS A 54 8.58 -1.09 -2.38
C LYS A 54 8.07 -1.67 -3.70
N CYS A 55 7.00 -2.46 -3.66
CA CYS A 55 6.40 -3.05 -4.84
C CYS A 55 5.42 -2.08 -5.49
N HIS A 56 4.31 -1.79 -4.83
CA HIS A 56 3.21 -1.04 -5.42
C HIS A 56 3.56 0.44 -5.63
N HIS A 57 3.86 1.22 -4.58
CA HIS A 57 4.29 2.62 -4.78
C HIS A 57 5.60 2.71 -5.59
N GLY A 58 6.47 1.70 -5.52
CA GLY A 58 7.69 1.63 -6.33
C GLY A 58 7.42 1.59 -7.83
N LYS A 59 6.36 0.88 -8.26
CA LYS A 59 5.88 0.90 -9.65
C LYS A 59 5.35 2.26 -10.04
N GLU A 60 4.65 2.91 -9.11
CA GLU A 60 4.02 4.19 -9.36
C GLU A 60 5.03 5.34 -9.42
N GLU A 61 5.75 5.59 -8.32
CA GLU A 61 6.73 6.67 -8.21
C GLU A 61 7.94 6.46 -9.14
N GLY A 62 8.34 5.21 -9.36
CA GLY A 62 9.52 4.89 -10.17
C GLY A 62 9.26 4.82 -11.67
N ILE A 63 8.02 4.55 -12.10
CA ILE A 63 7.72 4.22 -13.50
C ILE A 63 6.47 4.94 -14.01
N LEU A 64 5.32 4.77 -13.35
CA LEU A 64 4.04 5.32 -13.86
C LEU A 64 4.00 6.84 -13.79
N PHE A 65 4.28 7.43 -12.64
CA PHE A 65 4.20 8.88 -12.43
C PHE A 65 5.19 9.64 -13.32
N PRO A 66 6.47 9.23 -13.46
CA PRO A 66 7.39 9.86 -14.42
C PRO A 66 6.91 9.78 -15.87
N LEU A 67 6.29 8.65 -16.27
CA LEU A 67 5.72 8.52 -17.61
C LEU A 67 4.55 9.50 -17.81
N LEU A 68 3.63 9.58 -16.85
CA LEU A 68 2.51 10.52 -16.90
C LEU A 68 2.97 11.98 -16.94
N GLU A 69 4.00 12.34 -16.16
CA GLU A 69 4.61 13.66 -16.21
C GLU A 69 5.18 13.95 -17.60
N SER A 70 5.89 12.99 -18.20
CA SER A 70 6.42 13.13 -19.57
C SER A 70 5.32 13.27 -20.64
N LYS A 71 4.09 12.85 -20.32
CA LYS A 71 2.88 13.02 -21.16
C LYS A 71 2.16 14.35 -20.91
N GLY A 72 2.71 15.21 -20.05
CA GLY A 72 2.16 16.53 -19.76
C GLY A 72 1.14 16.55 -18.62
N VAL A 73 1.04 15.48 -17.82
CA VAL A 73 0.26 15.51 -16.58
C VAL A 73 1.01 16.35 -15.55
N PRO A 74 0.49 17.49 -15.09
CA PRO A 74 1.21 18.36 -14.18
C PRO A 74 1.29 17.71 -12.79
N VAL A 75 2.43 17.82 -12.12
CA VAL A 75 2.59 17.33 -10.74
C VAL A 75 1.70 18.12 -9.77
N ASN A 76 1.56 19.44 -10.00
CA ASN A 76 0.74 20.34 -9.20
C ASN A 76 -0.66 20.50 -9.80
N GLY A 77 -1.70 20.43 -8.96
CA GLY A 77 -3.10 20.58 -9.40
C GLY A 77 -3.71 19.32 -10.04
N CYS A 78 -2.97 18.21 -10.07
CA CYS A 78 -3.41 16.86 -10.45
C CYS A 78 -3.20 15.92 -9.25
N PRO A 79 -3.87 14.75 -9.16
CA PRO A 79 -3.63 13.77 -8.11
C PRO A 79 -2.16 13.43 -7.85
N LEU A 80 -1.25 13.48 -8.84
CA LEU A 80 0.15 13.05 -8.68
C LEU A 80 0.86 13.63 -7.45
N GLY A 81 0.86 14.96 -7.29
CA GLY A 81 1.55 15.59 -6.14
C GLY A 81 0.93 15.21 -4.79
N ILE A 82 -0.39 15.02 -4.74
CA ILE A 82 -1.08 14.59 -3.52
C ILE A 82 -0.78 13.12 -3.22
N LEU A 83 -0.78 12.25 -4.22
CA LEU A 83 -0.48 10.82 -4.06
C LEU A 83 0.95 10.62 -3.56
N ILE A 84 1.93 11.33 -4.13
CA ILE A 84 3.32 11.28 -3.64
C ILE A 84 3.42 11.71 -2.17
N HIS A 85 2.71 12.77 -1.77
CA HIS A 85 2.66 13.20 -0.38
C HIS A 85 1.96 12.15 0.51
N GLU A 86 0.90 11.52 0.03
CA GLU A 86 0.21 10.43 0.72
C GLU A 86 1.11 9.20 0.90
N HIS A 87 1.91 8.82 -0.10
CA HIS A 87 2.91 7.76 0.04
C HIS A 87 3.95 8.09 1.13
N GLN A 88 4.43 9.34 1.17
CA GLN A 88 5.36 9.79 2.21
C GLN A 88 4.74 9.69 3.60
N ASN A 89 3.47 10.11 3.75
CA ASN A 89 2.73 9.97 5.00
C ASN A 89 2.51 8.49 5.37
N GLY A 90 2.18 7.64 4.39
CA GLY A 90 2.06 6.21 4.56
C GLY A 90 3.35 5.58 5.10
N ARG A 91 4.50 5.89 4.49
CA ARG A 91 5.82 5.44 4.95
C ARG A 91 6.11 5.87 6.40
N LYS A 92 5.74 7.10 6.77
CA LYS A 92 5.88 7.58 8.15
C LYS A 92 5.02 6.78 9.13
N LEU A 93 3.73 6.59 8.83
CA LEU A 93 2.81 5.82 9.66
C LEU A 93 3.25 4.36 9.83
N VAL A 94 3.79 3.74 8.77
CA VAL A 94 4.32 2.37 8.82
C VAL A 94 5.58 2.29 9.70
N ALA A 95 6.45 3.30 9.66
CA ALA A 95 7.60 3.36 10.56
C ALA A 95 7.15 3.50 12.03
N GLU A 96 6.18 4.37 12.29
CA GLU A 96 5.56 4.54 13.61
C GLU A 96 4.90 3.23 14.10
N LEU A 97 4.21 2.50 13.22
CA LEU A 97 3.65 1.17 13.53
C LEU A 97 4.74 0.15 13.90
N GLY A 98 5.87 0.16 13.20
CA GLY A 98 7.02 -0.71 13.52
C GLY A 98 7.61 -0.42 14.90
N GLU A 99 7.80 0.86 15.23
CA GLU A 99 8.26 1.28 16.55
C GLU A 99 7.26 0.92 17.65
N ALA A 100 5.97 1.18 17.41
CA ALA A 100 4.87 0.84 18.31
C ALA A 100 4.79 -0.67 18.57
N THR A 101 4.91 -1.48 17.53
CA THR A 101 4.97 -2.95 17.62
C THR A 101 6.13 -3.39 18.51
N GLY A 102 7.30 -2.78 18.36
CA GLY A 102 8.45 -3.06 19.21
C GLY A 102 8.24 -2.63 20.67
N ALA A 103 7.61 -1.48 20.92
CA ALA A 103 7.29 -0.99 22.26
C ALA A 103 6.28 -1.89 22.96
N TYR A 104 5.19 -2.24 22.27
CA TYR A 104 4.14 -3.13 22.73
C TYR A 104 4.68 -4.53 23.08
N ALA A 105 5.52 -5.12 22.20
CA ALA A 105 6.15 -6.41 22.43
C ALA A 105 7.05 -6.46 23.68
N ARG A 106 7.54 -5.30 24.15
CA ARG A 106 8.35 -5.17 25.38
C ARG A 106 7.52 -4.78 26.61
N GLY A 107 6.19 -4.69 26.49
CA GLY A 107 5.31 -4.26 27.58
C GLY A 107 5.53 -2.81 28.01
N LYS A 108 5.97 -1.94 27.09
CA LYS A 108 6.13 -0.51 27.40
C LYS A 108 4.76 0.15 27.61
N PRO A 109 4.61 1.05 28.60
CA PRO A 109 3.32 1.70 28.89
C PRO A 109 2.69 2.41 27.69
N GLU A 110 3.51 3.03 26.83
CA GLU A 110 3.08 3.75 25.64
C GLU A 110 2.74 2.85 24.43
N GLY A 111 3.05 1.56 24.48
CA GLY A 111 2.96 0.67 23.32
C GLY A 111 1.55 0.52 22.75
N HIS A 112 0.54 0.46 23.63
CA HIS A 112 -0.87 0.31 23.24
C HIS A 112 -1.37 1.55 22.50
N ASP A 113 -1.19 2.75 23.07
CA ASP A 113 -1.63 4.01 22.46
C ASP A 113 -0.93 4.28 21.12
N LEU A 114 0.36 3.98 21.02
CA LEU A 114 1.12 4.12 19.79
C LEU A 114 0.64 3.16 18.69
N LEU A 115 0.33 1.90 19.04
CA LEU A 115 -0.24 0.94 18.10
C LEU A 115 -1.59 1.42 17.57
N ARG A 116 -2.47 1.83 18.49
CA ARG A 116 -3.79 2.34 18.13
C ARG A 116 -3.69 3.52 17.17
N THR A 117 -2.85 4.50 17.48
CA THR A 117 -2.69 5.73 16.68
C THR A 117 -2.16 5.43 15.28
N SER A 118 -1.12 4.59 15.18
CA SER A 118 -0.50 4.24 13.90
C SER A 118 -1.43 3.40 13.01
N LEU A 119 -2.12 2.40 13.58
CA LEU A 119 -3.13 1.62 12.85
C LEU A 119 -4.28 2.50 12.36
N GLN A 120 -4.83 3.37 13.22
CA GLN A 120 -5.90 4.30 12.84
C GLN A 120 -5.47 5.25 11.71
N GLY A 121 -4.22 5.72 11.74
CA GLY A 121 -3.66 6.55 10.67
C GLY A 121 -3.67 5.83 9.32
N LEU A 122 -3.22 4.58 9.28
CA LEU A 122 -3.20 3.76 8.06
C LEU A 122 -4.63 3.47 7.55
N VAL A 123 -5.54 3.11 8.45
CA VAL A 123 -6.96 2.87 8.14
C VAL A 123 -7.64 4.12 7.58
N SER A 124 -7.24 5.30 8.03
CA SER A 124 -7.79 6.57 7.52
C SER A 124 -7.19 6.99 6.17
N LEU A 125 -5.91 6.67 5.94
CA LEU A 125 -5.16 7.08 4.74
C LEU A 125 -5.54 6.25 3.51
N TYR A 126 -5.37 4.93 3.59
CA TYR A 126 -5.37 4.06 2.41
C TYR A 126 -6.68 4.03 1.62
N PRO A 127 -7.88 3.99 2.23
CA PRO A 127 -9.13 3.99 1.46
C PRO A 127 -9.29 5.23 0.58
N ASN A 128 -8.94 6.41 1.11
CA ASN A 128 -9.00 7.66 0.37
C ASN A 128 -7.89 7.80 -0.67
N HIS A 129 -6.73 7.22 -0.39
CA HIS A 129 -5.59 7.17 -1.31
C HIS A 129 -5.92 6.31 -2.53
N ILE A 130 -6.28 5.05 -2.31
CA ILE A 130 -6.67 4.08 -3.35
C ILE A 130 -7.85 4.60 -4.18
N TRP A 131 -8.83 5.26 -3.55
CA TRP A 131 -9.95 5.84 -4.29
C TRP A 131 -9.49 6.90 -5.31
N LYS A 132 -8.51 7.74 -4.98
CA LYS A 132 -7.98 8.74 -5.92
C LYS A 132 -7.26 8.06 -7.09
N GLU A 133 -6.56 6.98 -6.85
CA GLU A 133 -5.91 6.22 -7.92
C GLU A 133 -6.93 5.53 -8.82
N ASP A 134 -7.76 4.66 -8.25
CA ASP A 134 -8.74 3.85 -8.98
C ASP A 134 -9.73 4.68 -9.77
N TYR A 135 -10.19 5.81 -9.21
CA TYR A 135 -11.30 6.57 -9.80
C TYR A 135 -10.89 7.89 -10.45
N LEU A 136 -9.69 8.41 -10.19
CA LEU A 136 -9.19 9.64 -10.84
C LEU A 136 -7.98 9.37 -11.71
N LEU A 137 -6.91 8.79 -11.14
CA LEU A 137 -5.63 8.64 -11.84
C LEU A 137 -5.69 7.57 -12.93
N PHE A 138 -6.18 6.38 -12.63
CA PHE A 138 -6.17 5.25 -13.57
C PHE A 138 -7.10 5.47 -14.78
N PRO A 139 -8.32 6.01 -14.64
CA PRO A 139 -9.16 6.33 -15.78
C PRO A 139 -8.56 7.42 -16.69
N MET A 140 -7.80 8.35 -16.11
CA MET A 140 -7.04 9.34 -16.88
C MET A 140 -5.85 8.69 -17.58
N THR A 141 -5.08 7.86 -16.87
CA THR A 141 -3.95 7.09 -17.39
C THR A 141 -4.35 6.26 -18.62
N ASP A 142 -5.49 5.58 -18.53
CA ASP A 142 -6.00 4.73 -19.61
C ASP A 142 -6.44 5.49 -20.87
N LYS A 143 -6.70 6.80 -20.75
CA LYS A 143 -6.99 7.68 -21.88
C LYS A 143 -5.74 8.30 -22.49
N ILE A 144 -4.70 8.52 -21.68
CA ILE A 144 -3.45 9.16 -22.10
C ILE A 144 -2.52 8.16 -22.77
N LEU A 145 -2.40 6.95 -22.20
CA LEU A 145 -1.43 5.97 -22.64
C LEU A 145 -1.98 5.09 -23.77
N ASN A 146 -1.15 4.87 -24.78
CA ASN A 146 -1.49 3.95 -25.85
C ASN A 146 -1.27 2.49 -25.43
N LYS A 147 -1.71 1.54 -26.27
CA LYS A 147 -1.62 0.10 -25.97
C LYS A 147 -0.18 -0.38 -25.77
N GLN A 148 0.79 0.12 -26.54
CA GLN A 148 2.18 -0.30 -26.42
C GLN A 148 2.76 0.17 -25.09
N GLU A 149 2.53 1.42 -24.71
CA GLU A 149 2.99 1.99 -23.43
C GLU A 149 2.43 1.25 -22.23
N GLN A 150 1.15 0.87 -22.29
CA GLN A 150 0.51 0.03 -21.27
C GLN A 150 1.17 -1.35 -21.16
N GLN A 151 1.61 -1.96 -22.28
CA GLN A 151 2.33 -3.23 -22.25
C GLN A 151 3.75 -3.07 -21.70
N ASP A 152 4.47 -2.03 -22.13
CA ASP A 152 5.82 -1.73 -21.63
C ASP A 152 5.79 -1.48 -20.11
N LEU A 153 4.74 -0.85 -19.59
CA LEU A 153 4.55 -0.67 -18.14
C LEU A 153 4.35 -2.00 -17.42
N VAL A 154 3.52 -2.90 -17.95
CA VAL A 154 3.31 -4.24 -17.35
C VAL A 154 4.64 -4.99 -17.25
N GLU A 155 5.44 -5.00 -18.32
CA GLU A 155 6.77 -5.64 -18.31
C GLU A 155 7.70 -5.02 -17.28
N LYS A 156 7.71 -3.68 -17.14
CA LYS A 156 8.51 -3.00 -16.12
C LYS A 156 8.02 -3.27 -14.70
N PHE A 157 6.72 -3.41 -14.48
CA PHE A 157 6.15 -3.76 -13.18
C PHE A 157 6.58 -5.16 -12.75
N GLU A 158 6.63 -6.12 -13.67
CA GLU A 158 7.19 -7.46 -13.39
C GLU A 158 8.67 -7.39 -12.99
N LEU A 159 9.46 -6.48 -13.57
CA LEU A 159 10.86 -6.30 -13.18
C LEU A 159 10.99 -5.75 -11.74
N VAL A 160 10.10 -4.84 -11.33
CA VAL A 160 10.05 -4.36 -9.94
C VAL A 160 9.76 -5.52 -9.00
N GLU A 161 8.73 -6.32 -9.28
CA GLU A 161 8.41 -7.50 -8.47
C GLU A 161 9.58 -8.46 -8.35
N ARG A 162 10.20 -8.84 -9.48
CA ARG A 162 11.36 -9.74 -9.50
C ARG A 162 12.55 -9.19 -8.71
N SER A 163 12.74 -7.87 -8.67
CA SER A 163 13.81 -7.24 -7.90
C SER A 163 13.60 -7.36 -6.39
N ILE A 164 12.35 -7.51 -5.95
CA ILE A 164 11.98 -7.72 -4.54
C ILE A 164 12.01 -9.22 -4.20
N GLY A 165 11.54 -10.06 -5.11
CA GLY A 165 11.62 -11.52 -5.02
C GLY A 165 10.67 -12.21 -5.99
N LEU A 166 11.04 -13.38 -6.50
CA LEU A 166 10.31 -14.10 -7.56
C LEU A 166 8.84 -14.38 -7.23
N ASP A 167 8.50 -14.54 -5.95
CA ASP A 167 7.15 -14.87 -5.49
C ASP A 167 6.56 -13.78 -4.57
N VAL A 168 7.07 -12.54 -4.63
CA VAL A 168 6.65 -11.47 -3.71
C VAL A 168 5.12 -11.27 -3.71
N HIS A 169 4.52 -11.24 -4.89
CA HIS A 169 3.08 -11.02 -5.05
C HIS A 169 2.29 -12.17 -4.44
N HIS A 170 2.62 -13.43 -4.79
CA HIS A 170 1.92 -14.59 -4.27
C HIS A 170 2.08 -14.73 -2.74
N ARG A 171 3.29 -14.49 -2.22
CA ARG A 171 3.59 -14.53 -0.78
C ARG A 171 2.70 -13.56 0.00
N PHE A 172 2.61 -12.31 -0.46
CA PHE A 172 1.85 -11.29 0.25
C PHE A 172 0.35 -11.37 0.01
N GLU A 173 -0.09 -11.92 -1.11
CA GLU A 173 -1.49 -12.28 -1.31
C GLU A 173 -1.93 -13.36 -0.31
N GLN A 174 -1.14 -14.43 -0.13
CA GLN A 174 -1.40 -15.48 0.87
C GLN A 174 -1.37 -14.93 2.29
N LEU A 175 -0.42 -14.02 2.59
CA LEU A 175 -0.37 -13.36 3.89
C LEU A 175 -1.64 -12.53 4.13
N ALA A 176 -2.10 -11.76 3.14
CA ALA A 176 -3.31 -10.95 3.27
C ALA A 176 -4.56 -11.81 3.49
N VAL A 177 -4.65 -12.98 2.84
CA VAL A 177 -5.73 -13.96 3.11
C VAL A 177 -5.64 -14.49 4.54
N THR A 178 -4.44 -14.92 4.96
CA THR A 178 -4.21 -15.46 6.32
C THR A 178 -4.56 -14.43 7.40
N LEU A 179 -4.22 -13.16 7.19
CA LEU A 179 -4.55 -12.07 8.09
C LEU A 179 -6.07 -11.82 8.16
N ALA A 180 -6.78 -11.95 7.03
CA ALA A 180 -8.22 -11.69 6.95
C ALA A 180 -9.09 -12.82 7.52
N GLU A 181 -8.53 -14.00 7.74
CA GLU A 181 -9.22 -15.17 8.32
C GLU A 181 -9.09 -15.25 9.86
N LYS A 182 -8.26 -14.41 10.48
CA LYS A 182 -8.09 -14.31 11.94
C LYS A 182 -9.17 -13.43 12.57
#